data_AF-A0A838HDT0-F1
#
_entry.id   AF-A0A838HDT0-F1
#
_cell.length_a   1.000
_cell.length_b   1.000
_cell.length_c   1.000
_cell.angle_alpha   90.00
_cell.angle_beta   90.00
_cell.angle_gamma   90.00
#
_symmetry.space_group_name_H-M   'P 1'
#
loop_
_entity.id
_entity.type
_entity.pdbx_description
1 polymer ?
#
loop_
_entity_poly.entity_id
_entity_poly.type
_entity_poly.pdbx_seq_one_letter_code
_entity_poly.pdbx_strand_id
1 'polypeptide(L)' 'EGEHTPATLTDALGRRPTAGEVAGALGEGFRRVLGAELEPDELDRDEERRVETWRAERYAADSFLYRC' A
#
# COMPACT_ATOMS: atom_id res chain seq x y z
N GLU A 1 14.97 10.19 -26.39
CA GLU A 1 14.06 9.63 -25.36
C GLU A 1 14.12 10.58 -24.17
N GLY A 2 12.98 11.12 -23.75
CA GLY A 2 12.96 12.09 -22.65
C GLY A 2 13.22 11.40 -21.33
N GLU A 3 14.22 11.86 -20.58
CA GLU A 3 14.47 11.43 -19.22
C GLU A 3 13.25 11.79 -18.36
N HIS A 4 12.38 10.81 -18.13
CA HIS A 4 11.25 10.97 -17.21
C HIS A 4 11.79 10.87 -15.79
N THR A 5 12.20 12.01 -15.23
CA THR A 5 12.47 12.09 -13.80
C THR A 5 11.20 11.73 -13.04
N PRO A 6 11.22 10.71 -12.16
CA PRO A 6 10.06 10.36 -11.36
C PRO A 6 9.67 11.54 -10.48
N ALA A 7 8.46 12.06 -10.66
CA ALA A 7 7.89 13.12 -9.83
C ALA A 7 7.28 12.53 -8.56
N THR A 8 7.55 13.14 -7.41
CA THR A 8 6.95 12.72 -6.14
C THR A 8 5.61 13.43 -5.91
N LEU A 9 4.78 12.88 -5.01
CA LEU A 9 3.57 13.57 -4.54
C LEU A 9 3.91 14.92 -3.89
N THR A 10 5.08 15.02 -3.25
CA THR A 10 5.55 16.29 -2.66
C THR A 10 5.77 17.34 -3.74
N ASP A 11 6.38 16.95 -4.87
CA ASP A 11 6.64 17.86 -5.99
C ASP A 11 5.34 18.32 -6.64
N ALA A 12 4.39 17.39 -6.82
CA ALA A 12 3.09 17.69 -7.42
C ALA A 12 2.19 18.57 -6.53
N LEU A 13 2.24 18.38 -5.22
CA LEU A 13 1.36 19.07 -4.26
C LEU A 13 1.99 20.33 -3.65
N GLY A 14 3.29 20.56 -3.86
CA GLY A 14 4.04 21.64 -3.22
C GLY A 14 4.17 21.48 -1.69
N ARG A 15 3.76 20.35 -1.14
CA ARG A 15 3.83 19.99 0.28
C ARG A 15 3.92 18.49 0.43
N ARG A 16 4.49 18.02 1.54
CA ARG A 16 4.48 16.60 1.89
C ARG A 16 3.11 16.23 2.47
N PRO A 17 2.32 15.36 1.80
CA PRO A 17 1.07 14.88 2.39
C PRO A 17 1.37 13.84 3.49
N THR A 18 0.46 13.72 4.44
CA THR A 18 0.45 12.62 5.41
C THR A 18 0.02 11.33 4.74
N ALA A 19 0.40 10.19 5.31
CA ALA A 19 -0.02 8.89 4.81
C ALA A 19 -1.56 8.74 4.80
N GLY A 20 -2.25 9.29 5.81
CA GLY A 20 -3.71 9.28 5.89
C GLY A 20 -4.38 10.10 4.78
N GLU A 21 -3.84 11.28 4.45
CA GLU A 21 -4.35 12.09 3.32
C GLU A 21 -4.20 11.34 2.00
N VAL A 22 -3.06 10.68 1.77
CA VAL A 22 -2.82 9.90 0.55
C VAL A 22 -3.77 8.70 0.48
N ALA A 23 -3.86 7.92 1.55
CA ALA A 23 -4.74 6.75 1.60
C ALA A 23 -6.21 7.11 1.41
N GLY A 24 -6.66 8.21 2.03
CA GLY A 24 -8.02 8.73 1.88
C GLY A 24 -8.33 9.13 0.43
N ALA A 25 -7.44 9.93 -0.18
CA ALA A 25 -7.61 10.38 -1.57
C ALA A 25 -7.60 9.21 -2.56
N LEU A 26 -6.72 8.23 -2.37
CA LEU A 26 -6.69 7.01 -3.18
C LEU A 26 -7.98 6.20 -3.01
N GLY A 27 -8.44 6.01 -1.77
CA GLY A 27 -9.68 5.28 -1.47
C GLY A 27 -10.91 5.94 -2.09
N GLU A 28 -11.00 7.27 -2.07
CA GLU A 28 -12.06 8.02 -2.76
C GLU A 28 -11.95 7.88 -4.29
N GLY A 29 -10.74 7.99 -4.83
CA GLY A 29 -10.46 7.80 -6.25
C GLY A 29 -10.90 6.42 -6.75
N PHE A 30 -10.57 5.36 -6.00
CA PHE A 30 -11.00 4.00 -6.31
C PHE A 30 -12.52 3.85 -6.30
N ARG A 31 -13.21 4.36 -5.27
CA ARG A 31 -14.68 4.31 -5.20
C ARG A 31 -15.33 4.95 -6.42
N ARG A 32 -14.82 6.12 -6.83
CA ARG A 32 -15.33 6.86 -7.99
C ARG A 32 -15.06 6.14 -9.31
N VAL A 33 -13.86 5.59 -9.49
CA VAL A 33 -13.46 4.93 -10.75
C VAL A 33 -14.14 3.58 -10.92
N LEU A 34 -14.23 2.80 -9.84
CA LEU A 34 -14.81 1.45 -9.87
C LEU A 34 -16.33 1.46 -9.70
N GLY A 35 -16.93 2.58 -9.29
CA GLY A 35 -18.36 2.67 -8.98
C GLY A 35 -18.77 1.73 -7.84
N ALA A 36 -17.84 1.41 -6.94
CA ALA A 36 -18.01 0.47 -5.85
C ALA A 36 -17.80 1.18 -4.52
N GLU A 37 -18.59 0.83 -3.51
CA GLU A 37 -18.31 1.23 -2.14
C GLU A 37 -17.20 0.36 -1.55
N LEU A 38 -16.31 0.99 -0.80
CA LEU A 38 -15.25 0.30 -0.05
C LEU A 38 -15.67 0.32 1.41
N GLU A 39 -15.98 -0.85 1.95
CA GLU A 39 -16.24 -1.00 3.37
C GLU A 39 -14.92 -1.30 4.10
N PRO A 40 -14.59 -0.54 5.16
CA PRO A 40 -13.47 -0.88 6.02
C PRO A 40 -13.70 -2.25 6.65
N ASP A 41 -12.69 -3.10 6.59
CA ASP A 41 -12.68 -4.40 7.24
C ASP A 41 -11.40 -4.55 8.07
N GLU A 42 -11.53 -5.22 9.21
CA GLU A 42 -10.42 -5.50 10.11
C GLU A 42 -10.10 -6.99 10.06
N LEU A 43 -8.82 -7.33 10.11
CA LEU A 43 -8.40 -8.72 10.15
C LEU A 43 -8.92 -9.37 11.45
N ASP A 44 -9.52 -10.54 11.31
CA ASP A 44 -9.84 -11.35 12.48
C ASP A 44 -8.57 -11.96 13.10
N ARG A 45 -8.71 -12.56 14.30
CA ARG A 45 -7.57 -13.17 15.01
C ARG A 45 -6.89 -14.30 14.25
N ASP A 46 -7.66 -15.05 13.47
CA ASP A 46 -7.13 -16.16 12.70
C ASP A 46 -6.39 -15.66 11.46
N GLU A 47 -6.86 -14.57 10.84
CA GLU A 47 -6.21 -13.82 9.78
C GLU A 47 -4.91 -13.17 10.25
N GLU A 48 -4.92 -12.47 11.38
CA GLU A 48 -3.72 -11.91 12.01
C GLU A 48 -2.66 -13.00 12.21
N ARG A 49 -3.06 -14.17 12.71
CA ARG A 49 -2.17 -15.31 12.91
C ARG A 49 -1.59 -15.82 11.58
N ARG A 50 -2.41 -15.92 10.53
CA ARG A 50 -1.94 -16.31 9.18
C ARG A 50 -0.94 -15.31 8.62
N VAL A 51 -1.20 -14.01 8.79
CA VAL A 51 -0.29 -12.94 8.36
C VAL A 51 1.06 -13.07 9.04
N GLU A 52 1.09 -13.31 10.35
CA GLU A 52 2.36 -13.47 11.07
C GLU A 52 3.12 -14.73 10.63
N THR A 53 2.42 -15.84 10.36
CA THR A 53 3.04 -17.04 9.76
C THR A 53 3.68 -16.71 8.41
N TRP A 54 2.95 -16.06 7.50
CA TRP A 54 3.48 -15.68 6.19
C TRP A 54 4.63 -14.69 6.27
N ARG A 55 4.57 -13.75 7.21
CA ARG A 55 5.65 -12.82 7.48
C ARG A 55 6.91 -13.60 7.88
N ALA A 56 6.83 -14.49 8.86
CA ALA A 56 7.99 -15.22 9.36
C ALA A 56 8.57 -16.20 8.33
N GLU A 57 7.72 -16.93 7.60
CA GLU A 57 8.16 -18.01 6.71
C GLU A 57 8.56 -17.51 5.32
N ARG A 58 8.08 -16.33 4.92
CA ARG A 58 8.28 -15.81 3.56
C ARG A 58 8.74 -14.37 3.54
N TYR A 59 7.92 -13.42 3.95
CA TYR A 59 8.20 -12.00 3.65
C TYR A 59 9.31 -11.36 4.49
N ALA A 60 9.67 -11.96 5.62
CA ALA A 60 10.82 -11.58 6.44
C ALA A 60 11.88 -12.69 6.49
N ALA A 61 11.68 -13.80 5.77
CA ALA A 61 12.63 -14.88 5.73
C ALA A 61 13.80 -14.54 4.80
N ASP A 62 15.03 -14.54 5.32
CA ASP A 62 16.24 -14.33 4.53
C ASP A 62 16.34 -15.30 3.34
N SER A 63 15.88 -16.53 3.55
CA SER A 63 15.82 -17.58 2.51
C SER A 63 14.92 -17.22 1.34
N PHE A 64 13.92 -16.36 1.53
CA PHE A 64 13.05 -15.87 0.48
C PHE A 64 13.56 -14.55 -0.11
N LEU A 65 14.04 -13.63 0.73
CA LEU A 65 14.49 -12.31 0.31
C LEU A 65 15.83 -12.34 -0.44
N TYR A 66 16.71 -13.27 -0.11
CA TYR A 66 18.08 -13.31 -0.61
C TYR A 66 18.46 -14.62 -1.31
N ARG A 67 17.48 -15.46 -1.65
CA ARG A 67 17.68 -16.48 -2.68
C ARG A 67 17.69 -15.82 -4.06
N CYS A 68 18.84 -15.27 -4.41
CA CYS A 68 19.28 -15.08 -5.79
C CYS A 68 20.42 -16.07 -6.05
#